data_AF-A0A4S0GFC6-F1
#
_entry.id   AF-A0A4S0GFC6-F1
#
_cell.length_a   1.000
_cell.length_b   1.000
_cell.length_c   1.000
_cell.angle_alpha   90.00
_cell.angle_beta   90.00
_cell.angle_gamma   90.00
#
_symmetry.space_group_name_H-M   'P 1'
#
loop_
_entity.id
_entity.type
_entity.pdbx_description
1 polymer ?
#
loop_
_entity_poly.entity_id
_entity_poly.type
_entity_poly.pdbx_seq_one_letter_code
_entity_poly.pdbx_strand_id
1 'polypeptide(L)'
;MLGGLIFCSGAEASDFACWQPNKALLAANESGGDYWTKERRERAVPENDGGAITAPEPGKLAATRVDVTQTPYKYGGKLFYTRDGVDYTASAQFVAEDNVLLAAAHSMWRGDKHAVNVVFYRAYEDGEGARFVVDQAAVLTDWIPISPNPPSAEKSALDYAALRTTASSDAGKFVLSKDGTFTAVKMMGYPGNFGDGNYMYKQDSTKLAQVGGSYLAAPTEFGTGASGGAWFVPDNSIVSVVSAQIMQGKTLAMTGPAFTDTTEAMIAFVKGGCK
;
A
#
# COMPACT_ATOMS: atom_id res chain seq x y z
N MET A 1 34.37 18.35 29.66
CA MET A 1 32.97 18.16 29.26
C MET A 1 32.95 17.87 27.76
N LEU A 2 33.13 16.60 27.38
CA LEU A 2 32.70 16.07 26.08
C LEU A 2 31.29 15.51 26.35
N GLY A 3 30.27 15.70 25.54
CA GLY A 3 30.20 15.64 24.09
C GLY A 3 28.94 14.83 23.82
N GLY A 4 27.97 15.44 23.13
CA GLY A 4 26.67 14.83 22.89
C GLY A 4 26.04 15.48 21.67
N LEU A 5 26.67 15.29 20.51
CA LEU A 5 26.04 15.53 19.23
C LEU A 5 24.95 14.47 19.05
N ILE A 6 23.70 14.89 19.24
CA ILE A 6 22.53 14.12 18.85
C ILE A 6 22.51 14.16 17.32
N PHE A 7 22.93 13.08 16.68
CA PHE A 7 22.65 12.86 15.27
C PHE A 7 21.17 12.47 15.15
N CYS A 8 20.31 13.45 14.88
CA CYS A 8 19.06 13.17 14.18
C CYS A 8 19.45 12.93 12.71
N SER A 9 19.74 11.68 12.34
CA SER A 9 19.91 11.32 10.93
C SER A 9 18.54 11.39 10.26
N GLY A 10 18.24 12.50 9.59
CA GLY A 10 17.12 12.56 8.65
C GLY A 10 17.41 11.64 7.46
N ALA A 11 16.37 11.07 6.86
CA ALA A 11 16.53 10.26 5.67
C ALA A 11 17.07 11.10 4.51
N GLU A 12 18.03 10.55 3.77
CA GLU A 12 18.65 11.17 2.60
C GLU A 12 18.09 10.57 1.30
N ALA A 13 18.27 11.24 0.16
CA ALA A 13 17.77 10.75 -1.12
C ALA A 13 18.33 9.35 -1.50
N SER A 14 19.50 8.97 -0.99
CA SER A 14 20.10 7.63 -1.17
C SER A 14 19.30 6.51 -0.50
N ASP A 15 18.44 6.85 0.47
CA ASP A 15 17.64 5.88 1.20
C ASP A 15 16.47 5.36 0.37
N PHE A 16 16.23 5.95 -0.80
CA PHE A 16 15.10 5.64 -1.67
C PHE A 16 15.55 5.22 -3.08
N ALA A 17 15.05 4.07 -3.52
CA ALA A 17 15.11 3.67 -4.92
C ALA A 17 13.86 4.18 -5.64
N CYS A 18 14.03 5.07 -6.61
CA CYS A 18 12.93 5.64 -7.40
C CYS A 18 13.00 5.30 -8.88
N TRP A 19 11.83 5.15 -9.51
CA TRP A 19 11.70 4.92 -10.94
C TRP A 19 10.40 5.53 -11.51
N GLN A 20 10.32 5.56 -12.84
CA GLN A 20 9.15 6.01 -13.60
C GLN A 20 8.35 4.80 -14.12
N PRO A 21 7.19 4.46 -13.51
CA PRO A 21 6.46 3.26 -13.90
C PRO A 21 5.55 3.44 -15.12
N ASN A 22 5.38 4.62 -15.71
CA ASN A 22 4.34 4.87 -16.73
C ASN A 22 4.79 4.83 -18.19
N LYS A 23 6.05 4.53 -18.51
CA LYS A 23 6.58 4.72 -19.87
C LYS A 23 5.76 4.02 -20.97
N ALA A 24 5.50 2.71 -20.84
CA ALA A 24 4.74 1.97 -21.85
C ALA A 24 3.24 2.29 -21.81
N LEU A 25 2.71 2.65 -20.63
CA LEU A 25 1.35 3.14 -20.49
C LEU A 25 1.13 4.45 -21.26
N LEU A 26 2.04 5.41 -21.14
CA LEU A 26 1.96 6.67 -21.86
C LEU A 26 2.03 6.45 -23.38
N ALA A 27 2.94 5.58 -23.84
CA ALA A 27 3.04 5.25 -25.26
C ALA A 27 1.74 4.63 -25.81
N ALA A 28 1.08 3.76 -25.05
CA ALA A 28 -0.22 3.19 -25.44
C ALA A 28 -1.29 4.28 -25.55
N ASN A 29 -1.36 5.18 -24.56
CA ASN A 29 -2.30 6.30 -24.54
C ASN A 29 -2.08 7.27 -25.71
N GLU A 30 -0.83 7.59 -26.04
CA GLU A 30 -0.46 8.45 -27.18
C GLU A 30 -0.85 7.84 -28.53
N SER A 31 -0.83 6.50 -28.63
CA SER A 31 -1.28 5.78 -29.82
C SER A 31 -2.80 5.63 -29.94
N GLY A 32 -3.58 6.23 -29.02
CA GLY A 32 -5.03 6.16 -28.99
C GLY A 32 -5.60 4.88 -28.36
N GLY A 33 -4.76 4.04 -27.73
CA GLY A 33 -5.19 2.89 -26.94
C GLY A 33 -5.27 3.20 -25.44
N ASP A 34 -5.66 2.20 -24.64
CA ASP A 34 -5.48 2.20 -23.18
C ASP A 34 -4.72 0.93 -22.80
N TYR A 35 -3.59 1.08 -22.10
CA TYR A 35 -2.84 -0.09 -21.62
C TYR A 35 -3.69 -0.95 -20.68
N TRP A 36 -4.46 -0.30 -19.79
CA TRP A 36 -5.33 -0.96 -18.82
C TRP A 36 -6.76 -0.99 -19.30
N THR A 37 -7.05 -1.70 -20.39
CA THR A 37 -8.44 -1.96 -20.79
C THR A 37 -9.21 -2.68 -19.67
N LYS A 38 -10.55 -2.65 -19.74
CA LYS A 38 -11.41 -3.36 -18.77
C LYS A 38 -11.04 -4.84 -18.68
N GLU A 39 -10.83 -5.50 -19.81
CA GLU A 39 -10.48 -6.92 -19.91
C GLU A 39 -9.10 -7.21 -19.33
N ARG A 40 -8.15 -6.26 -19.40
CA ARG A 40 -6.85 -6.41 -18.76
C ARG A 40 -6.97 -6.29 -17.24
N ARG A 41 -7.77 -5.34 -16.75
CA ARG A 41 -8.05 -5.17 -15.31
C ARG A 41 -8.77 -6.38 -14.71
N GLU A 42 -9.73 -6.95 -15.42
CA GLU A 42 -10.47 -8.15 -14.99
C GLU A 42 -9.59 -9.41 -14.90
N ARG A 43 -8.52 -9.48 -15.71
CA ARG A 43 -7.56 -10.60 -15.67
C ARG A 43 -6.40 -10.39 -14.71
N ALA A 44 -6.23 -9.19 -14.16
CA ALA A 44 -5.17 -8.90 -13.23
C ALA A 44 -5.40 -9.65 -11.91
N VAL A 45 -4.36 -10.26 -11.37
CA VAL A 45 -4.47 -11.15 -10.20
C VAL A 45 -3.92 -10.48 -8.94
N PRO A 46 -4.46 -10.74 -7.74
CA PRO A 46 -3.82 -10.30 -6.52
C PRO A 46 -2.48 -11.04 -6.35
N GLU A 47 -1.39 -10.30 -6.11
CA GLU A 47 -0.09 -10.94 -5.95
C GLU A 47 0.03 -11.66 -4.60
N ASN A 48 0.60 -12.88 -4.62
CA ASN A 48 1.04 -13.57 -3.41
C ASN A 48 2.45 -13.08 -3.03
N ASP A 49 2.60 -12.55 -1.82
CA ASP A 49 3.85 -12.06 -1.24
C ASP A 49 4.88 -13.17 -0.93
N GLY A 50 4.53 -14.43 -1.19
CA GLY A 50 5.34 -15.61 -0.90
C GLY A 50 4.98 -16.27 0.43
N GLY A 51 3.94 -15.79 1.11
CA GLY A 51 3.38 -16.42 2.30
C GLY A 51 2.70 -17.76 1.99
N ALA A 52 2.93 -18.76 2.85
CA ALA A 52 2.20 -20.03 2.84
C ALA A 52 0.90 -19.97 3.66
N ILE A 53 0.56 -18.80 4.19
CA ILE A 53 -0.58 -18.59 5.08
C ILE A 53 -1.80 -18.26 4.22
N THR A 54 -2.81 -19.11 4.31
CA THR A 54 -4.11 -18.86 3.68
C THR A 54 -4.93 -17.97 4.61
N ALA A 55 -5.47 -16.88 4.06
CA ALA A 55 -6.42 -16.04 4.78
C ALA A 55 -7.65 -16.86 5.22
N PRO A 56 -8.26 -16.53 6.37
CA PRO A 56 -9.50 -17.14 6.82
C PRO A 56 -10.61 -17.04 5.76
N GLU A 57 -11.56 -17.97 5.85
CA GLU A 57 -12.74 -17.92 5.00
C GLU A 57 -13.48 -16.57 5.17
N PRO A 58 -13.81 -15.89 4.07
CA PRO A 58 -14.53 -14.63 4.06
C PRO A 58 -15.79 -14.61 4.94
N GLY A 59 -16.01 -13.52 5.68
CA GLY A 59 -17.25 -13.26 6.40
C GLY A 59 -17.32 -13.89 7.78
N LYS A 60 -16.22 -14.49 8.28
CA LYS A 60 -16.15 -15.05 9.63
C LYS A 60 -15.69 -14.02 10.66
N LEU A 61 -14.96 -12.99 10.25
CA LEU A 61 -14.35 -11.99 11.13
C LEU A 61 -14.89 -10.57 10.90
N ALA A 62 -16.10 -10.47 10.34
CA ALA A 62 -16.88 -9.24 10.15
C ALA A 62 -16.22 -8.18 9.25
N ALA A 63 -15.40 -8.57 8.26
CA ALA A 63 -15.07 -7.66 7.18
C ALA A 63 -16.36 -7.30 6.42
N THR A 64 -16.50 -6.02 6.10
CA THR A 64 -17.72 -5.47 5.50
C THR A 64 -17.36 -4.65 4.28
N ARG A 65 -18.12 -4.82 3.19
CA ARG A 65 -18.03 -3.94 2.04
C ARG A 65 -18.38 -2.52 2.48
N VAL A 66 -17.64 -1.54 1.99
CA VAL A 66 -17.86 -0.13 2.32
C VAL A 66 -18.50 0.62 1.16
N ASP A 67 -19.15 1.73 1.49
CA ASP A 67 -19.50 2.76 0.53
C ASP A 67 -18.25 3.58 0.22
N VAL A 68 -17.71 3.40 -0.98
CA VAL A 68 -16.48 4.05 -1.45
C VAL A 68 -16.62 5.56 -1.62
N THR A 69 -17.83 6.12 -1.51
CA THR A 69 -18.05 7.57 -1.56
C THR A 69 -17.87 8.26 -0.20
N GLN A 70 -17.83 7.48 0.89
CA GLN A 70 -17.75 8.02 2.25
C GLN A 70 -16.31 8.23 2.71
N THR A 71 -16.11 9.21 3.60
CA THR A 71 -14.82 9.37 4.30
C THR A 71 -14.63 8.23 5.32
N PRO A 72 -13.45 7.60 5.40
CA PRO A 72 -12.24 7.91 4.62
C PRO A 72 -12.03 7.00 3.39
N TYR A 73 -12.98 6.11 3.09
CA TYR A 73 -12.90 5.14 1.99
C TYR A 73 -12.71 5.77 0.61
N LYS A 74 -13.28 6.96 0.39
CA LYS A 74 -13.13 7.74 -0.84
C LYS A 74 -11.69 8.17 -1.16
N TYR A 75 -10.77 8.08 -0.20
CA TYR A 75 -9.34 8.36 -0.43
C TYR A 75 -8.58 7.13 -0.97
N GLY A 76 -9.14 5.93 -0.76
CA GLY A 76 -8.56 4.66 -1.15
C GLY A 76 -8.99 4.22 -2.55
N GLY A 77 -8.34 3.17 -3.04
CA GLY A 77 -8.62 2.63 -4.35
C GLY A 77 -7.82 1.38 -4.68
N LYS A 78 -8.08 0.84 -5.87
CA LYS A 78 -7.41 -0.35 -6.38
C LYS A 78 -6.23 0.06 -7.25
N LEU A 79 -5.08 -0.56 -7.01
CA LEU A 79 -3.86 -0.37 -7.78
C LEU A 79 -3.75 -1.50 -8.80
N PHE A 80 -3.42 -1.15 -10.04
CA PHE A 80 -3.09 -2.11 -11.09
C PHE A 80 -1.67 -1.84 -11.59
N TYR A 81 -0.90 -2.90 -11.78
CA TYR A 81 0.48 -2.80 -12.24
C TYR A 81 0.89 -4.08 -12.94
N THR A 82 1.93 -3.99 -13.75
CA THR A 82 2.55 -5.13 -14.41
C THR A 82 3.93 -5.35 -13.82
N ARG A 83 4.29 -6.60 -13.54
CA ARG A 83 5.66 -6.98 -13.21
C ARG A 83 5.96 -8.31 -13.87
N ASP A 84 7.11 -8.39 -14.53
CA ASP A 84 7.54 -9.61 -15.23
C ASP A 84 6.52 -10.14 -16.26
N GLY A 85 5.80 -9.23 -16.93
CA GLY A 85 4.77 -9.58 -17.91
C GLY A 85 3.43 -10.04 -17.31
N VAL A 86 3.32 -10.13 -15.98
CA VAL A 86 2.09 -10.49 -15.28
C VAL A 86 1.41 -9.22 -14.74
N ASP A 87 0.09 -9.15 -14.90
CA ASP A 87 -0.73 -8.06 -14.40
C ASP A 87 -1.25 -8.40 -13.00
N TYR A 88 -1.05 -7.46 -12.09
CA TYR A 88 -1.34 -7.62 -10.69
C TYR A 88 -2.28 -6.54 -10.17
N THR A 89 -2.90 -6.84 -9.05
CA THR A 89 -3.72 -5.90 -8.27
C THR A 89 -3.22 -5.77 -6.84
N ALA A 90 -3.38 -4.58 -6.29
CA ALA A 90 -3.12 -4.25 -4.89
C ALA A 90 -4.07 -3.13 -4.45
N SER A 91 -3.85 -2.60 -3.26
CA SER A 91 -4.58 -1.47 -2.69
C SER A 91 -3.63 -0.29 -2.45
N ALA A 92 -4.17 0.92 -2.51
CA ALA A 92 -3.44 2.14 -2.17
C ALA A 92 -4.42 3.24 -1.73
N GLN A 93 -3.88 4.33 -1.21
CA GLN A 93 -4.66 5.49 -0.80
C GLN A 93 -3.86 6.77 -0.91
N PHE A 94 -4.54 7.87 -1.18
CA PHE A 94 -3.94 9.20 -1.08
C PHE A 94 -3.55 9.52 0.36
N VAL A 95 -2.29 9.93 0.53
CA VAL A 95 -1.73 10.44 1.79
C VAL A 95 -0.92 11.69 1.50
N ALA A 96 -0.92 12.64 2.42
CA ALA A 96 -0.25 13.92 2.23
C ALA A 96 -0.70 14.60 0.91
N GLU A 97 -0.20 15.79 0.60
CA GLU A 97 -0.58 16.59 -0.58
C GLU A 97 -1.03 15.82 -1.82
N ASP A 98 -2.12 16.31 -2.43
CA ASP A 98 -3.22 15.54 -3.02
C ASP A 98 -2.85 14.61 -4.19
N ASN A 99 -1.58 14.45 -4.57
CA ASN A 99 -1.10 13.57 -5.63
C ASN A 99 -0.10 12.50 -5.17
N VAL A 100 0.03 12.21 -3.87
CA VAL A 100 0.87 11.12 -3.38
C VAL A 100 0.03 9.98 -2.80
N LEU A 101 0.34 8.75 -3.17
CA LEU A 101 -0.24 7.53 -2.63
C LEU A 101 0.76 6.82 -1.72
N LEU A 102 0.25 6.12 -0.70
CA LEU A 102 0.97 5.03 -0.07
C LEU A 102 0.42 3.69 -0.56
N ALA A 103 1.34 2.74 -0.77
CA ALA A 103 1.10 1.35 -1.14
C ALA A 103 2.09 0.44 -0.39
N ALA A 104 2.02 -0.86 -0.60
CA ALA A 104 3.03 -1.80 -0.10
C ALA A 104 4.25 -1.83 -1.03
N ALA A 105 5.45 -1.93 -0.46
CA ALA A 105 6.68 -2.03 -1.23
C ALA A 105 6.73 -3.32 -2.04
N HIS A 106 6.23 -4.44 -1.53
CA HIS A 106 6.24 -5.71 -2.24
C HIS A 106 5.38 -5.70 -3.51
N SER A 107 4.33 -4.88 -3.56
CA SER A 107 3.56 -4.69 -4.79
C SER A 107 4.37 -3.91 -5.84
N MET A 108 5.28 -3.05 -5.41
CA MET A 108 6.02 -2.16 -6.30
C MET A 108 7.43 -2.66 -6.66
N TRP A 109 8.06 -3.46 -5.80
CA TRP A 109 9.41 -3.98 -5.99
C TRP A 109 9.59 -5.36 -5.36
N ARG A 110 10.13 -6.31 -6.14
CA ARG A 110 10.45 -7.68 -5.69
C ARG A 110 11.68 -8.23 -6.42
N GLY A 111 12.72 -8.53 -5.66
CA GLY A 111 14.03 -8.92 -6.18
C GLY A 111 14.65 -7.80 -7.01
N ASP A 112 15.06 -8.13 -8.23
CA ASP A 112 15.59 -7.21 -9.23
C ASP A 112 14.50 -6.56 -10.10
N LYS A 113 13.22 -6.89 -9.85
CA LYS A 113 12.09 -6.43 -10.67
C LYS A 113 11.26 -5.39 -9.93
N HIS A 114 10.83 -4.38 -10.67
CA HIS A 114 9.93 -3.34 -10.20
C HIS A 114 8.66 -3.28 -11.05
N ALA A 115 7.61 -2.73 -10.47
CA ALA A 115 6.32 -2.56 -11.11
C ALA A 115 6.39 -1.50 -12.22
N VAL A 116 5.76 -1.81 -13.34
CA VAL A 116 5.58 -0.90 -14.49
C VAL A 116 4.10 -0.84 -14.85
N ASN A 117 3.75 0.12 -15.70
CA ASN A 117 2.39 0.45 -16.10
C ASN A 117 1.49 0.66 -14.88
N VAL A 118 1.93 1.43 -13.90
CA VAL A 118 1.16 1.56 -12.65
C VAL A 118 0.01 2.55 -12.82
N VAL A 119 -1.22 2.12 -12.50
CA VAL A 119 -2.41 2.99 -12.41
C VAL A 119 -3.15 2.74 -11.12
N PHE A 120 -3.76 3.80 -10.61
CA PHE A 120 -4.61 3.78 -9.43
C PHE A 120 -6.03 4.18 -9.82
N TYR A 121 -7.01 3.39 -9.39
CA TYR A 121 -8.43 3.72 -9.52
C TYR A 121 -8.98 4.04 -8.14
N ARG A 122 -9.15 5.32 -7.85
CA ARG A 122 -9.72 5.78 -6.58
C ARG A 122 -11.22 5.46 -6.55
N ALA A 123 -11.69 5.03 -5.38
CA ALA A 123 -13.06 4.57 -5.19
C ALA A 123 -13.47 3.52 -6.24
N TYR A 124 -12.55 2.58 -6.52
CA TYR A 124 -12.82 1.52 -7.48
C TYR A 124 -14.00 0.67 -7.02
N GLU A 125 -14.95 0.45 -7.92
CA GLU A 125 -16.14 -0.36 -7.66
C GLU A 125 -16.59 -1.01 -8.97
N ASP A 126 -16.51 -2.34 -9.02
CA ASP A 126 -17.01 -3.15 -10.15
C ASP A 126 -16.50 -2.73 -11.55
N GLY A 127 -15.21 -2.40 -11.65
CA GLY A 127 -14.59 -2.01 -12.91
C GLY A 127 -14.47 -0.51 -13.15
N GLU A 128 -15.21 0.28 -12.37
CA GLU A 128 -15.28 1.74 -12.46
C GLU A 128 -14.47 2.42 -11.34
N GLY A 129 -14.20 3.72 -11.50
CA GLY A 129 -13.48 4.54 -10.53
C GLY A 129 -12.73 5.68 -11.17
N ALA A 130 -12.28 6.66 -10.37
CA ALA A 130 -11.48 7.76 -10.89
C ALA A 130 -10.04 7.29 -11.16
N ARG A 131 -9.62 7.33 -12.43
CA ARG A 131 -8.32 6.80 -12.89
C ARG A 131 -7.20 7.84 -12.72
N PHE A 132 -6.09 7.40 -12.13
CA PHE A 132 -4.86 8.17 -11.94
C PHE A 132 -3.66 7.40 -12.49
N VAL A 133 -2.87 8.04 -13.36
CA VAL A 133 -1.58 7.48 -13.80
C VAL A 133 -0.51 7.82 -12.77
N VAL A 134 0.27 6.82 -12.36
CA VAL A 134 1.41 7.01 -11.47
C VAL A 134 2.66 7.30 -12.30
N ASP A 135 3.33 8.43 -12.06
CA ASP A 135 4.51 8.85 -12.83
C ASP A 135 5.84 8.70 -12.10
N GLN A 136 5.81 8.60 -10.77
CA GLN A 136 6.97 8.27 -9.94
C GLN A 136 6.56 7.24 -8.90
N ALA A 137 7.50 6.36 -8.56
CA ALA A 137 7.35 5.43 -7.47
C ALA A 137 8.69 5.32 -6.73
N ALA A 138 8.64 5.16 -5.41
CA ALA A 138 9.82 4.86 -4.61
C ALA A 138 9.53 3.80 -3.54
N VAL A 139 10.57 3.03 -3.23
CA VAL A 139 10.68 2.14 -2.07
C VAL A 139 11.96 2.49 -1.31
N LEU A 140 12.07 2.02 -0.08
CA LEU A 140 13.35 2.06 0.65
C LEU A 140 14.40 1.23 -0.08
N THR A 141 15.64 1.73 -0.17
CA THR A 141 16.76 0.95 -0.72
C THR A 141 16.97 -0.35 0.07
N ASP A 142 16.77 -0.32 1.39
CA ASP A 142 16.87 -1.48 2.29
C ASP A 142 15.77 -2.53 2.05
N TRP A 143 14.65 -2.17 1.41
CA TRP A 143 13.63 -3.13 1.01
C TRP A 143 14.13 -4.09 -0.07
N ILE A 144 14.92 -3.60 -1.02
CA ILE A 144 15.33 -4.33 -2.23
C ILE A 144 15.97 -5.70 -1.90
N PRO A 145 17.04 -5.79 -1.08
CA PRO A 145 17.72 -7.06 -0.83
C PRO A 145 16.85 -8.08 -0.08
N ILE A 146 15.87 -7.62 0.70
CA ILE A 146 15.01 -8.50 1.51
C ILE A 146 13.66 -8.80 0.85
N SER A 147 13.29 -8.08 -0.20
CA SER A 147 12.00 -8.21 -0.87
C SER A 147 11.64 -9.63 -1.32
N PRO A 148 12.58 -10.53 -1.70
CA PRO A 148 12.27 -11.92 -2.04
C PRO A 148 12.02 -12.82 -0.82
N ASN A 149 12.41 -12.39 0.39
CA ASN A 149 12.33 -13.22 1.58
C ASN A 149 10.88 -13.48 1.99
N PRO A 150 10.59 -14.58 2.72
CA PRO A 150 9.27 -14.83 3.28
C PRO A 150 8.77 -13.69 4.18
N PRO A 151 7.45 -13.52 4.34
CA PRO A 151 6.90 -12.53 5.26
C PRO A 151 7.40 -12.65 6.70
N SER A 152 7.74 -11.52 7.32
CA SER A 152 8.08 -11.41 8.75
C SER A 152 7.74 -10.01 9.27
N ALA A 153 7.68 -9.83 10.59
CA ALA A 153 7.45 -8.52 11.18
C ALA A 153 8.58 -7.54 10.83
N GLU A 154 9.83 -7.99 10.82
CA GLU A 154 11.00 -7.20 10.45
C GLU A 154 10.95 -6.77 8.99
N LYS A 155 10.59 -7.68 8.07
CA LYS A 155 10.41 -7.36 6.65
C LYS A 155 9.31 -6.32 6.45
N SER A 156 8.20 -6.48 7.18
CA SER A 156 7.03 -5.60 7.09
C SER A 156 7.34 -4.16 7.52
N ALA A 157 8.41 -3.94 8.29
CA ALA A 157 8.80 -2.61 8.76
C ALA A 157 9.29 -1.71 7.61
N LEU A 158 9.74 -2.34 6.52
CA LEU A 158 10.24 -1.69 5.32
C LEU A 158 9.24 -1.79 4.16
N ASP A 159 8.08 -2.42 4.37
CA ASP A 159 7.12 -2.76 3.31
C ASP A 159 6.12 -1.63 3.03
N TYR A 160 6.64 -0.46 2.64
CA TYR A 160 5.83 0.64 2.15
C TYR A 160 6.48 1.32 0.94
N ALA A 161 5.65 1.79 0.02
CA ALA A 161 6.03 2.55 -1.16
C ALA A 161 5.26 3.85 -1.21
N ALA A 162 5.90 4.90 -1.73
CA ALA A 162 5.25 6.16 -2.07
C ALA A 162 5.17 6.28 -3.58
N LEU A 163 4.01 6.70 -4.09
CA LEU A 163 3.73 6.82 -5.51
C LEU A 163 3.23 8.22 -5.81
N ARG A 164 3.72 8.88 -6.86
CA ARG A 164 3.16 10.14 -7.33
C ARG A 164 2.20 9.91 -8.48
N THR A 165 1.03 10.49 -8.40
CA THR A 165 0.07 10.54 -9.50
C THR A 165 0.25 11.81 -10.32
N THR A 166 -0.05 11.71 -11.61
CA THR A 166 -0.05 12.83 -12.57
C THR A 166 -1.11 13.89 -12.29
N ALA A 167 -2.12 13.56 -11.50
CA ALA A 167 -3.19 14.46 -11.08
C ALA A 167 -3.42 14.34 -9.57
N SER A 168 -3.91 15.43 -8.97
CA SER A 168 -4.32 15.45 -7.58
C SER A 168 -5.72 14.85 -7.38
N SER A 169 -5.95 14.22 -6.24
CA SER A 169 -7.23 13.74 -5.74
C SER A 169 -8.17 14.91 -5.50
N ASP A 170 -9.35 14.86 -6.11
CA ASP A 170 -10.45 15.79 -5.86
C ASP A 170 -11.35 15.38 -4.68
N ALA A 171 -11.11 14.22 -4.04
CA ALA A 171 -11.92 13.74 -2.91
C ALA A 171 -11.24 14.00 -1.56
N GLY A 172 -9.97 14.37 -1.53
CA GLY A 172 -9.14 14.51 -0.33
C GLY A 172 -8.18 13.33 -0.11
N LYS A 173 -7.71 13.20 1.14
CA LYS A 173 -6.59 12.33 1.55
C LYS A 173 -6.67 11.94 3.02
N PHE A 174 -5.91 10.91 3.39
CA PHE A 174 -5.58 10.65 4.79
C PHE A 174 -4.57 11.65 5.34
N VAL A 175 -4.72 11.98 6.63
CA VAL A 175 -3.66 12.60 7.43
C VAL A 175 -2.73 11.49 7.91
N LEU A 176 -1.44 11.60 7.60
CA LEU A 176 -0.42 10.68 8.09
C LEU A 176 -0.24 10.88 9.61
N SER A 177 -0.25 9.79 10.36
CA SER A 177 0.08 9.77 11.78
C SER A 177 1.23 8.82 12.05
N LYS A 178 2.23 9.33 12.77
CA LYS A 178 3.35 8.56 13.34
C LYS A 178 3.06 8.13 14.78
N ASP A 179 1.87 8.43 15.30
CA ASP A 179 1.46 8.02 16.64
C ASP A 179 1.25 6.51 16.67
N GLY A 180 2.11 5.82 17.44
CA GLY A 180 2.04 4.39 17.65
C GLY A 180 1.25 3.98 18.89
N THR A 181 0.57 4.89 19.60
CA THR A 181 -0.10 4.59 20.88
C THR A 181 -1.52 4.03 20.75
N PHE A 182 -2.06 3.98 19.53
CA PHE A 182 -3.41 3.48 19.25
C PHE A 182 -3.61 2.00 19.59
N THR A 183 -4.83 1.62 19.96
CA THR A 183 -5.21 0.22 20.19
C THR A 183 -6.24 -0.23 19.15
N ALA A 184 -7.32 0.53 18.97
CA ALA A 184 -8.32 0.26 17.93
C ALA A 184 -7.81 0.73 16.57
N VAL A 185 -7.90 -0.13 15.56
CA VAL A 185 -7.48 0.18 14.20
C VAL A 185 -8.48 -0.42 13.21
N LYS A 186 -8.69 0.24 12.09
CA LYS A 186 -9.44 -0.29 10.96
C LYS A 186 -8.50 -0.50 9.79
N MET A 187 -8.70 -1.57 9.04
CA MET A 187 -7.99 -1.83 7.80
C MET A 187 -8.98 -1.67 6.64
N MET A 188 -8.54 -1.11 5.52
CA MET A 188 -9.30 -1.12 4.28
C MET A 188 -8.46 -1.54 3.09
N GLY A 189 -9.09 -2.13 2.07
CA GLY A 189 -8.42 -2.53 0.84
C GLY A 189 -9.34 -3.33 -0.07
N TYR A 190 -8.75 -3.92 -1.12
CA TYR A 190 -9.39 -4.77 -2.12
C TYR A 190 -8.88 -6.21 -1.99
N PRO A 191 -9.20 -6.92 -0.89
CA PRO A 191 -8.80 -8.30 -0.71
C PRO A 191 -9.46 -9.20 -1.77
N GLY A 192 -8.65 -9.98 -2.48
CA GLY A 192 -9.09 -10.86 -3.56
C GLY A 192 -9.98 -12.02 -3.11
N ASN A 193 -9.95 -12.38 -1.83
CA ASN A 193 -10.86 -13.37 -1.26
C ASN A 193 -12.29 -12.83 -1.03
N PHE A 194 -12.56 -11.54 -1.26
CA PHE A 194 -13.91 -10.97 -1.18
C PHE A 194 -14.34 -10.33 -2.49
N GLY A 195 -15.49 -10.75 -3.02
CA GLY A 195 -16.06 -10.17 -4.24
C GLY A 195 -15.05 -10.06 -5.39
N ASP A 196 -14.15 -11.05 -5.50
CA ASP A 196 -13.04 -11.12 -6.46
C ASP A 196 -12.12 -9.89 -6.48
N GLY A 197 -12.04 -9.18 -5.34
CA GLY A 197 -11.32 -7.92 -5.20
C GLY A 197 -11.94 -6.76 -5.97
N ASN A 198 -13.21 -6.86 -6.41
CA ASN A 198 -13.89 -5.80 -7.16
C ASN A 198 -14.47 -4.69 -6.28
N TYR A 199 -14.47 -4.89 -4.96
CA TYR A 199 -15.04 -3.99 -3.98
C TYR A 199 -14.07 -3.72 -2.85
N MET A 200 -14.15 -2.51 -2.28
CA MET A 200 -13.41 -2.19 -1.08
C MET A 200 -14.11 -2.81 0.13
N TYR A 201 -13.32 -3.43 1.00
CA TYR A 201 -13.77 -3.91 2.30
C TYR A 201 -13.05 -3.15 3.40
N LYS A 202 -13.73 -2.99 4.54
CA LYS A 202 -13.12 -2.62 5.82
C LYS A 202 -13.12 -3.81 6.76
N GLN A 203 -12.23 -3.75 7.73
CA GLN A 203 -12.29 -4.62 8.89
C GLN A 203 -11.81 -3.89 10.14
N ASP A 204 -12.55 -4.05 11.24
CA ASP A 204 -12.16 -3.52 12.54
C ASP A 204 -11.25 -4.53 13.24
N SER A 205 -10.13 -4.05 13.76
CA SER A 205 -9.09 -4.86 14.40
C SER A 205 -8.53 -4.16 15.65
N THR A 206 -7.71 -4.88 16.40
CA THR A 206 -6.98 -4.39 17.55
C THR A 206 -5.48 -4.59 17.34
N LYS A 207 -4.69 -3.55 17.57
CA LYS A 207 -3.24 -3.65 17.62
C LYS A 207 -2.85 -4.53 18.80
N LEU A 208 -2.20 -5.65 18.52
CA LEU A 208 -1.75 -6.62 19.52
C LEU A 208 -0.39 -6.23 20.08
N ALA A 209 0.53 -5.80 19.21
CA ALA A 209 1.91 -5.48 19.57
C ALA A 209 2.55 -4.58 18.50
N GLN A 210 3.70 -4.03 18.87
CA GLN A 210 4.68 -3.51 17.93
C GLN A 210 5.95 -4.36 18.07
N VAL A 211 6.45 -4.90 16.97
CA VAL A 211 7.69 -5.69 16.92
C VAL A 211 8.63 -4.98 15.97
N GLY A 212 9.69 -4.38 16.53
CA GLY A 212 10.58 -3.50 15.78
C GLY A 212 9.81 -2.33 15.14
N GLY A 213 9.99 -2.16 13.83
CA GLY A 213 9.32 -1.13 13.04
C GLY A 213 7.96 -1.52 12.47
N SER A 214 7.31 -2.57 12.99
CA SER A 214 6.01 -3.04 12.49
C SER A 214 4.97 -3.19 13.59
N TYR A 215 3.71 -2.91 13.24
CA TYR A 215 2.55 -3.25 14.04
C TYR A 215 2.02 -4.63 13.68
N LEU A 216 1.43 -5.30 14.67
CA LEU A 216 0.64 -6.51 14.50
C LEU A 216 -0.78 -6.21 14.94
N ALA A 217 -1.77 -6.58 14.13
CA ALA A 217 -3.17 -6.41 14.49
C ALA A 217 -4.03 -7.61 14.09
N ALA A 218 -5.03 -7.89 14.93
CA ALA A 218 -5.99 -8.97 14.73
C ALA A 218 -7.36 -8.57 15.29
N PRO A 219 -8.47 -9.23 14.91
CA PRO A 219 -8.54 -10.29 13.88
C PRO A 219 -8.21 -9.76 12.48
N THR A 220 -7.92 -10.65 11.53
CA THR A 220 -7.87 -10.33 10.09
C THR A 220 -8.34 -11.48 9.19
N GLU A 221 -9.15 -11.17 8.19
CA GLU A 221 -9.52 -12.05 7.08
C GLU A 221 -9.09 -11.51 5.70
N PHE A 222 -8.35 -10.39 5.65
CA PHE A 222 -7.87 -9.82 4.39
C PHE A 222 -6.82 -10.71 3.74
N GLY A 223 -7.13 -11.27 2.57
CA GLY A 223 -6.18 -12.03 1.75
C GLY A 223 -5.36 -11.18 0.79
N THR A 224 -4.75 -11.85 -0.19
CA THR A 224 -3.94 -11.22 -1.25
C THR A 224 -4.72 -10.11 -1.96
N GLY A 225 -4.03 -9.05 -2.41
CA GLY A 225 -4.65 -7.86 -3.03
C GLY A 225 -5.02 -6.74 -2.05
N ALA A 226 -5.18 -7.05 -0.75
CA ALA A 226 -5.32 -6.02 0.28
C ALA A 226 -4.03 -5.22 0.53
N SER A 227 -2.88 -5.75 0.10
CA SER A 227 -1.55 -5.15 0.20
C SER A 227 -1.55 -3.66 -0.16
N GLY A 228 -0.99 -2.83 0.71
CA GLY A 228 -0.90 -1.38 0.58
C GLY A 228 -2.12 -0.61 1.09
N GLY A 229 -3.23 -1.30 1.37
CA GLY A 229 -4.45 -0.70 1.90
C GLY A 229 -4.24 -0.06 3.27
N ALA A 230 -4.99 1.00 3.57
CA ALA A 230 -4.75 1.80 4.77
C ALA A 230 -5.10 1.06 6.07
N TRP A 231 -4.26 1.27 7.09
CA TRP A 231 -4.64 1.12 8.49
C TRP A 231 -4.90 2.50 9.07
N PHE A 232 -6.08 2.71 9.64
CA PHE A 232 -6.46 4.02 10.17
C PHE A 232 -7.18 3.91 11.51
N VAL A 233 -6.97 4.93 12.34
CA VAL A 233 -7.52 5.04 13.70
C VAL A 233 -8.87 5.77 13.69
N PRO A 234 -9.62 5.82 14.81
CA PRO A 234 -10.98 6.37 14.82
C PRO A 234 -11.15 7.81 14.33
N ASP A 235 -10.11 8.64 14.40
CA ASP A 235 -10.11 10.01 13.86
C ASP A 235 -9.85 10.08 12.34
N ASN A 236 -9.71 8.92 11.68
CA ASN A 236 -9.36 8.73 10.28
C ASN A 236 -7.92 9.16 9.89
N SER A 237 -7.00 9.26 10.85
CA SER A 237 -5.58 9.33 10.54
C SER A 237 -5.04 7.96 10.11
N ILE A 238 -4.21 7.91 9.07
CA ILE A 238 -3.55 6.68 8.63
C ILE A 238 -2.28 6.46 9.48
N VAL A 239 -2.13 5.26 10.01
CA VAL A 239 -1.02 4.87 10.90
C VAL A 239 -0.13 3.77 10.34
N SER A 240 -0.61 3.06 9.29
CA SER A 240 0.14 2.01 8.62
C SER A 240 -0.48 1.66 7.26
N VAL A 241 0.14 0.74 6.53
CA VAL A 241 -0.43 0.06 5.35
C VAL A 241 -0.45 -1.45 5.57
N VAL A 242 -1.39 -2.15 4.93
CA VAL A 242 -1.45 -3.62 4.91
C VAL A 242 -0.19 -4.14 4.24
N SER A 243 0.64 -4.89 4.97
CA SER A 243 1.84 -5.54 4.45
C SER A 243 1.56 -7.03 4.24
N ALA A 244 1.71 -7.84 5.28
CA ALA A 244 1.62 -9.29 5.18
C ALA A 244 0.90 -9.94 6.35
N GLN A 245 0.37 -11.14 6.12
CA GLN A 245 -0.15 -11.98 7.19
C GLN A 245 0.96 -12.80 7.84
N ILE A 246 0.97 -12.87 9.17
CA ILE A 246 1.87 -13.75 9.94
C ILE A 246 1.13 -14.46 11.08
N MET A 247 1.69 -15.57 11.55
CA MET A 247 1.21 -16.25 12.76
C MET A 247 1.90 -15.67 14.00
N GLN A 248 1.14 -15.05 14.90
CA GLN A 248 1.58 -14.69 16.24
C GLN A 248 1.09 -15.76 17.23
N GLY A 249 1.95 -16.75 17.51
CA GLY A 249 1.52 -17.95 18.22
C GLY A 249 0.46 -18.71 17.43
N LYS A 250 -0.78 -18.76 17.94
CA LYS A 250 -1.93 -19.38 17.25
C LYS A 250 -2.87 -18.38 16.59
N THR A 251 -2.56 -17.08 16.68
CA THR A 251 -3.40 -16.01 16.14
C THR A 251 -2.84 -15.56 14.80
N LEU A 252 -3.68 -15.55 13.77
CA LEU A 252 -3.36 -14.88 12.52
C LEU A 252 -3.43 -13.36 12.72
N ALA A 253 -2.35 -12.68 12.42
CA ALA A 253 -2.26 -11.23 12.50
C ALA A 253 -1.88 -10.66 11.13
N MET A 254 -2.40 -9.47 10.82
CA MET A 254 -1.87 -8.64 9.75
C MET A 254 -0.72 -7.82 10.31
N THR A 255 0.32 -7.62 9.50
CA THR A 255 1.42 -6.70 9.78
C THR A 255 1.28 -5.43 8.95
N GLY A 256 1.86 -4.35 9.46
CA GLY A 256 2.04 -3.12 8.71
C GLY A 256 3.19 -2.30 9.29
N PRO A 257 3.94 -1.56 8.45
CA PRO A 257 5.05 -0.73 8.91
C PRO A 257 4.55 0.39 9.82
N ALA A 258 5.30 0.68 10.88
CA ALA A 258 5.13 1.90 11.64
C ALA A 258 5.69 3.07 10.83
N PHE A 259 4.86 4.10 10.62
CA PHE A 259 5.33 5.30 9.92
C PHE A 259 6.28 6.12 10.79
N THR A 260 7.32 6.63 10.15
CA THR A 260 8.38 7.42 10.78
C THR A 260 8.70 8.66 9.95
N ASP A 261 9.67 9.45 10.39
CA ASP A 261 10.20 10.57 9.60
C ASP A 261 10.74 10.12 8.24
N THR A 262 11.24 8.87 8.13
CA THR A 262 11.64 8.27 6.86
C THR A 262 10.45 8.11 5.91
N THR A 263 9.26 7.80 6.43
CA THR A 263 8.03 7.73 5.62
C THR A 263 7.66 9.10 5.06
N GLU A 264 7.69 10.13 5.90
CA GLU A 264 7.42 11.52 5.47
C GLU A 264 8.46 12.00 4.45
N ALA A 265 9.74 11.68 4.66
CA ALA A 265 10.81 12.00 3.74
C ALA A 265 10.61 11.33 2.37
N MET A 266 10.22 10.05 2.33
CA MET A 266 9.94 9.35 1.07
C MET A 266 8.74 9.96 0.33
N ILE A 267 7.69 10.34 1.05
CA ILE A 267 6.53 11.06 0.50
C ILE A 267 6.98 12.39 -0.12
N ALA A 268 7.79 13.17 0.59
CA ALA A 268 8.31 14.44 0.11
C ALA A 268 9.23 14.27 -1.11
N PHE A 269 10.11 13.27 -1.08
CA PHE A 269 11.02 12.92 -2.17
C PHE A 269 10.27 12.57 -3.46
N VAL A 270 9.28 11.67 -3.38
CA VAL A 270 8.46 11.27 -4.53
C VAL A 270 7.64 12.44 -5.06
N LYS A 271 7.07 13.25 -4.17
CA LYS A 271 6.38 14.49 -4.54
C LYS A 271 7.27 15.43 -5.35
N GLY A 272 8.51 15.63 -4.90
CA GLY A 272 9.56 16.41 -5.57
C GLY A 272 10.00 15.86 -6.93
N GLY A 273 9.48 14.70 -7.34
CA GLY A 273 9.88 14.02 -8.57
C GLY A 273 11.17 13.23 -8.39
N CYS A 274 11.35 12.67 -7.19
CA CYS A 274 12.53 11.95 -6.76
C CYS A 274 13.78 12.83 -6.77
N LYS A 275 13.65 13.99 -6.12
CA LYS A 275 14.67 15.03 -5.96
C LYS A 275 14.65 15.57 -4.54
#